data_AF-A0A7S3BZX4-F1
#
_entry.id   AF-A0A7S3BZX4-F1
#
_cell.length_a   1.000
_cell.length_b   1.000
_cell.length_c   1.000
_cell.angle_alpha   90.00
_cell.angle_beta   90.00
_cell.angle_gamma   90.00
#
_symmetry.space_group_name_H-M   'P 1'
#
loop_
_entity.id
_entity.type
_entity.pdbx_description
1 polymer ?
#
loop_
_entity_poly.entity_id
_entity_poly.type
_entity_poly.pdbx_seq_one_letter_code
_entity_poly.pdbx_strand_id
1 'polypeptide(L)'
;AVTERMAERLLDTNDAVREAATNALLGAATTAGAGVLTKEALEAAAARLSDKKVTVRRAALNALAALYRTQGSVSAPQHDRLGWVPGKVLQGLLPSLELVRETEELLAAGLTPAGASAEERAACWAFALAKVPSGLASKEVTALTTLLARKAEGRTALVAFLSSNPAGRGNKAEGGPDSE
;
A
#
# COMPACT_ATOMS: atom_id res chain seq x y z
N ALA A 1 -0.36 15.91 25.18
CA ALA A 1 -0.74 16.52 23.88
C ALA A 1 -1.84 15.71 23.18
N VAL A 2 -2.56 16.29 22.21
CA VAL A 2 -3.68 15.60 21.49
C VAL A 2 -3.24 14.26 20.86
N THR A 3 -2.01 14.21 20.35
CA THR A 3 -1.39 13.01 19.75
C THR A 3 -1.12 11.89 20.75
N GLU A 4 -0.81 12.20 22.01
CA GLU A 4 -0.65 11.18 23.07
C GLU A 4 -2.00 10.53 23.43
N ARG A 5 -3.06 11.35 23.55
CA ARG A 5 -4.42 10.81 23.78
C ARG A 5 -4.90 9.96 22.60
N MET A 6 -4.49 10.29 21.37
CA MET A 6 -4.77 9.45 20.20
C MET A 6 -4.01 8.12 20.25
N ALA A 7 -2.77 8.10 20.73
CA ALA A 7 -2.01 6.87 20.92
C ALA A 7 -2.69 5.91 21.92
N GLU A 8 -3.31 6.45 22.98
CA GLU A 8 -4.14 5.64 23.89
C GLU A 8 -5.36 5.05 23.18
N ARG A 9 -6.07 5.84 22.36
CA ARG A 9 -7.26 5.35 21.63
C ARG A 9 -6.92 4.27 20.60
N LEU A 10 -5.70 4.25 20.08
CA LEU A 10 -5.23 3.16 19.23
C LEU A 10 -5.17 1.83 19.99
N LEU A 11 -5.08 1.83 21.32
CA LEU A 11 -5.02 0.61 22.15
C LEU A 11 -6.38 0.24 22.76
N ASP A 12 -7.45 0.94 22.38
CA ASP A 12 -8.79 0.71 22.93
C ASP A 12 -9.29 -0.71 22.63
N THR A 13 -10.10 -1.27 23.53
CA THR A 13 -10.67 -2.61 23.34
C THR A 13 -11.70 -2.63 22.21
N ASN A 14 -12.38 -1.52 21.97
CA ASN A 14 -13.35 -1.34 20.90
C ASN A 14 -12.65 -1.07 19.56
N ASP A 15 -12.91 -1.91 18.56
CA ASP A 15 -12.32 -1.80 17.24
C ASP A 15 -12.75 -0.54 16.47
N ALA A 16 -14.00 -0.09 16.64
CA ALA A 16 -14.46 1.16 16.04
C ALA A 16 -13.68 2.38 16.57
N VAL A 17 -13.30 2.35 17.85
CA VAL A 17 -12.47 3.41 18.46
C VAL A 17 -11.05 3.37 17.90
N ARG A 18 -10.45 2.18 17.77
CA ARG A 18 -9.13 2.02 17.15
C ARG A 18 -9.11 2.46 15.70
N GLU A 19 -10.15 2.12 14.93
CA GLU A 19 -10.32 2.53 13.54
C GLU A 19 -10.45 4.06 13.42
N ALA A 20 -11.34 4.67 14.20
CA ALA A 20 -11.53 6.12 14.23
C ALA A 20 -10.24 6.86 14.63
N ALA A 21 -9.52 6.37 15.63
CA ALA A 21 -8.24 6.93 16.05
C ALA A 21 -7.19 6.87 14.92
N THR A 22 -7.16 5.77 14.18
CA THR A 22 -6.25 5.58 13.05
C THR A 22 -6.58 6.54 11.89
N ASN A 23 -7.87 6.69 11.57
CA ASN A 23 -8.32 7.64 10.56
C ASN A 23 -8.06 9.10 10.98
N ALA A 24 -8.21 9.43 12.27
CA ALA A 24 -7.90 10.75 12.79
C ALA A 24 -6.39 11.08 12.69
N LEU A 25 -5.50 10.09 12.90
CA LEU A 25 -4.06 10.26 12.67
C LEU A 25 -3.74 10.59 11.20
N LEU A 26 -4.40 9.89 10.28
CA LEU A 26 -4.30 10.20 8.85
C LEU A 26 -4.75 11.63 8.55
N GLY A 27 -5.92 12.04 9.06
CA GLY A 27 -6.44 13.39 8.86
C GLY A 27 -5.53 14.48 9.43
N ALA A 28 -4.96 14.26 10.62
CA ALA A 28 -4.01 15.19 11.23
C ALA A 28 -2.74 15.32 10.38
N ALA A 29 -2.22 14.20 9.89
CA ALA A 29 -1.03 14.14 9.06
C ALA A 29 -1.21 14.82 7.69
N THR A 30 -2.36 14.63 7.04
CA THR A 30 -2.63 15.26 5.74
C THR A 30 -2.87 16.76 5.88
N THR A 31 -3.44 17.21 6.99
CA THR A 31 -3.78 18.63 7.22
C THR A 31 -2.60 19.44 7.73
N ALA A 32 -1.81 18.90 8.67
CA ALA A 32 -0.75 19.63 9.37
C ALA A 32 0.67 19.08 9.12
N GLY A 33 0.80 18.03 8.30
CA GLY A 33 2.06 17.36 8.01
C GLY A 33 2.46 16.31 9.05
N ALA A 34 3.33 15.38 8.64
CA ALA A 34 3.80 14.28 9.51
C ALA A 34 4.58 14.74 10.74
N GLY A 35 5.10 15.99 10.74
CA GLY A 35 5.84 16.58 11.86
C GLY A 35 5.03 16.70 13.15
N VAL A 36 3.70 16.80 13.05
CA VAL A 36 2.79 16.91 14.20
C VAL A 36 2.63 15.59 14.95
N LEU A 37 2.82 14.46 14.29
CA LEU A 37 2.72 13.16 14.94
C LEU A 37 3.96 12.89 15.78
N THR A 38 3.80 12.24 16.93
CA THR A 38 4.92 11.76 17.76
C THR A 38 5.42 10.41 17.24
N LYS A 39 6.61 9.99 17.68
CA LYS A 39 7.15 8.67 17.30
C LYS A 39 6.25 7.55 17.83
N GLU A 40 5.74 7.72 19.05
CA GLU A 40 4.87 6.81 19.75
C GLU A 40 3.54 6.65 19.00
N ALA A 41 2.96 7.73 18.48
CA ALA A 41 1.73 7.67 17.68
C ALA A 41 1.94 6.89 16.37
N LEU A 42 3.11 7.05 15.73
CA LEU A 42 3.45 6.32 14.51
C LEU A 42 3.68 4.83 14.78
N GLU A 43 4.39 4.49 15.87
CA GLU A 43 4.61 3.09 16.28
C GLU A 43 3.30 2.41 16.68
N ALA A 44 2.42 3.13 17.39
CA ALA A 44 1.09 2.63 17.75
C ALA A 44 0.23 2.38 16.50
N ALA A 45 0.28 3.27 15.50
CA ALA A 45 -0.40 3.07 14.23
C ALA A 45 0.18 1.86 13.45
N ALA A 46 1.49 1.68 13.45
CA ALA A 46 2.12 0.50 12.85
C ALA A 46 1.74 -0.80 13.53
N ALA A 47 1.57 -0.81 14.85
CA ALA A 47 1.10 -1.97 15.59
C ALA A 47 -0.33 -2.39 15.18
N ARG A 48 -1.12 -1.49 14.59
CA ARG A 48 -2.46 -1.80 14.07
C ARG A 48 -2.45 -2.53 12.73
N LEU A 49 -1.32 -2.61 12.03
CA LEU A 49 -1.20 -3.46 10.84
C LEU A 49 -1.39 -4.96 11.14
N SER A 50 -1.21 -5.37 12.40
CA SER A 50 -1.46 -6.74 12.88
C SER A 50 -2.74 -6.85 13.71
N ASP A 51 -3.66 -5.89 13.62
CA ASP A 51 -4.92 -5.93 14.36
C ASP A 51 -5.78 -7.12 13.94
N LYS A 52 -6.58 -7.66 14.87
CA LYS A 52 -7.51 -8.77 14.58
C LYS A 52 -8.58 -8.35 13.56
N LYS A 53 -8.97 -7.07 13.54
CA LYS A 53 -10.02 -6.55 12.67
C LYS A 53 -9.45 -6.00 11.37
N VAL A 54 -10.00 -6.46 10.25
CA VAL A 54 -9.61 -6.05 8.89
C VAL A 54 -9.73 -4.54 8.70
N THR A 55 -10.81 -3.93 9.18
CA THR A 55 -11.07 -2.50 9.02
C THR A 55 -10.00 -1.65 9.70
N VAL A 56 -9.60 -2.04 10.91
CA VAL A 56 -8.50 -1.40 11.66
C VAL A 56 -7.16 -1.58 10.93
N ARG A 57 -6.85 -2.78 10.43
CA ARG A 57 -5.64 -3.02 9.62
C ARG A 57 -5.61 -2.14 8.38
N ARG A 58 -6.73 -2.03 7.67
CA ARG A 58 -6.89 -1.20 6.46
C ARG A 58 -6.69 0.28 6.78
N ALA A 59 -7.30 0.78 7.85
CA ALA A 59 -7.12 2.16 8.30
C ALA A 59 -5.64 2.45 8.57
N ALA A 60 -4.93 1.53 9.24
CA ALA A 60 -3.51 1.68 9.56
C ALA A 60 -2.63 1.70 8.32
N LEU A 61 -2.91 0.80 7.37
CA LEU A 61 -2.23 0.74 6.09
C LEU A 61 -2.37 2.06 5.31
N ASN A 62 -3.60 2.56 5.17
CA ASN A 62 -3.87 3.82 4.48
C ASN A 62 -3.22 5.02 5.17
N ALA A 63 -3.28 5.06 6.50
CA ALA A 63 -2.68 6.13 7.30
C ALA A 63 -1.17 6.23 7.07
N LEU A 64 -0.46 5.11 7.22
CA LEU A 64 1.00 5.04 7.09
C LEU A 64 1.47 5.30 5.66
N ALA A 65 0.75 4.78 4.66
CA ALA A 65 1.09 5.03 3.26
C ALA A 65 0.92 6.49 2.85
N ALA A 66 -0.17 7.13 3.26
CA ALA A 66 -0.38 8.54 2.98
C ALA A 66 0.67 9.41 3.68
N LEU A 67 0.99 9.11 4.95
CA LEU A 67 2.08 9.73 5.68
C LEU A 67 3.40 9.66 4.91
N TYR A 68 3.78 8.46 4.46
CA TYR A 68 5.00 8.27 3.68
C TYR A 68 5.00 9.08 2.37
N ARG A 69 3.87 9.16 1.66
CA ARG A 69 3.72 9.98 0.44
C ARG A 69 3.86 11.48 0.68
N THR A 70 3.34 12.00 1.80
CA THR A 70 3.43 13.44 2.12
C THR A 70 4.84 13.94 2.38
N GLN A 71 5.83 13.04 2.54
CA GLN A 71 7.23 13.39 2.75
C GLN A 71 8.00 13.77 1.48
N GLY A 72 7.34 13.71 0.30
CA GLY A 72 7.82 14.15 -1.02
C GLY A 72 9.28 14.61 -1.15
N SER A 73 10.07 13.77 -1.84
CA SER A 73 11.48 13.92 -2.25
C SER A 73 12.48 13.16 -1.38
N VAL A 74 13.15 12.19 -2.02
CA VAL A 74 14.26 11.34 -1.52
C VAL A 74 15.39 12.14 -0.82
N SER A 75 15.39 13.47 -0.95
CA SER A 75 16.36 14.39 -0.38
C SER A 75 15.95 15.05 0.96
N ALA A 76 14.74 14.82 1.49
CA ALA A 76 14.28 15.54 2.69
C ALA A 76 14.72 14.83 4.00
N PRO A 77 15.23 15.58 5.01
CA PRO A 77 15.72 15.03 6.30
C PRO A 77 14.63 14.36 7.16
N GLN A 78 13.35 14.48 6.76
CA GLN A 78 12.22 13.85 7.44
C GLN A 78 12.05 12.37 7.06
N HIS A 79 12.71 11.91 5.97
CA HIS A 79 12.71 10.52 5.53
C HIS A 79 13.35 9.55 6.54
N ASP A 80 14.26 9.99 7.40
CA ASP A 80 14.84 9.13 8.44
C ASP A 80 13.79 8.74 9.50
N ARG A 81 12.75 9.56 9.69
CA ARG A 81 11.70 9.30 10.70
C ARG A 81 10.66 8.28 10.24
N LEU A 82 10.39 8.22 8.94
CA LEU A 82 9.41 7.32 8.31
C LEU A 82 10.04 6.24 7.41
N GLY A 83 11.37 6.14 7.35
CA GLY A 83 12.08 5.17 6.51
C GLY A 83 11.77 3.70 6.80
N TRP A 84 11.25 3.40 7.99
CA TRP A 84 10.81 2.07 8.39
C TRP A 84 9.39 1.70 7.89
N VAL A 85 8.58 2.70 7.50
CA VAL A 85 7.17 2.50 7.13
C VAL A 85 7.00 1.49 5.99
N PRO A 86 7.77 1.53 4.90
CA PRO A 86 7.66 0.54 3.83
C PRO A 86 7.86 -0.90 4.33
N GLY A 87 8.86 -1.14 5.18
CA GLY A 87 9.11 -2.46 5.78
C GLY A 87 7.95 -2.92 6.66
N LYS A 88 7.43 -2.03 7.53
CA LYS A 88 6.28 -2.37 8.38
C LYS A 88 4.99 -2.61 7.62
N VAL A 89 4.74 -1.83 6.58
CA VAL A 89 3.65 -2.09 5.63
C VAL A 89 3.83 -3.50 5.09
N LEU A 90 4.97 -3.85 4.48
CA LEU A 90 5.22 -5.21 3.97
C LEU A 90 5.04 -6.32 5.03
N GLN A 91 5.44 -6.11 6.29
CA GLN A 91 5.21 -7.07 7.38
C GLN A 91 3.72 -7.27 7.70
N GLY A 92 2.95 -6.19 7.77
CA GLY A 92 1.51 -6.22 8.06
C GLY A 92 0.68 -6.92 6.98
N LEU A 93 1.23 -7.01 5.77
CA LEU A 93 0.58 -7.53 4.59
C LEU A 93 0.74 -9.05 4.43
N LEU A 94 1.81 -9.61 4.99
CA LEU A 94 2.15 -11.04 4.93
C LEU A 94 1.04 -11.98 5.48
N PRO A 95 0.28 -11.63 6.54
CA PRO A 95 -0.71 -12.55 7.12
C PRO A 95 -2.10 -12.50 6.46
N SER A 96 -2.43 -11.51 5.61
CA SER A 96 -3.83 -11.27 5.22
C SER A 96 -4.03 -11.15 3.70
N LEU A 97 -4.37 -12.29 3.07
CA LEU A 97 -4.80 -12.36 1.67
C LEU A 97 -6.00 -11.44 1.35
N GLU A 98 -6.77 -11.08 2.38
CA GLU A 98 -7.95 -10.19 2.31
C GLU A 98 -7.61 -8.76 1.89
N LEU A 99 -6.41 -8.27 2.20
CA LEU A 99 -5.99 -6.89 1.87
C LEU A 99 -5.08 -6.83 0.63
N VAL A 100 -4.82 -7.96 -0.06
CA VAL A 100 -3.82 -8.02 -1.14
C VAL A 100 -4.12 -7.04 -2.27
N ARG A 101 -5.38 -6.88 -2.67
CA ARG A 101 -5.72 -5.94 -3.75
C ARG A 101 -5.46 -4.49 -3.35
N GLU A 102 -5.92 -4.08 -2.17
CA GLU A 102 -5.71 -2.72 -1.64
C GLU A 102 -4.22 -2.44 -1.43
N THR A 103 -3.50 -3.47 -1.04
CA THR A 103 -2.05 -3.46 -0.93
C THR A 103 -1.37 -3.28 -2.27
N GLU A 104 -1.75 -4.05 -3.29
CA GLU A 104 -1.22 -3.90 -4.64
C GLU A 104 -1.51 -2.52 -5.20
N GLU A 105 -2.73 -2.01 -5.00
CA GLU A 105 -3.12 -0.64 -5.38
C GLU A 105 -2.23 0.38 -4.66
N LEU A 106 -1.94 0.18 -3.38
CA LEU A 106 -1.16 1.11 -2.56
C LEU A 106 0.35 1.04 -2.85
N LEU A 107 0.90 -0.15 -3.12
CA LEU A 107 2.27 -0.36 -3.59
C LEU A 107 2.43 0.21 -5.01
N ALA A 108 1.44 0.02 -5.89
CA ALA A 108 1.44 0.55 -7.25
C ALA A 108 1.28 2.08 -7.27
N ALA A 109 0.49 2.64 -6.36
CA ALA A 109 0.16 4.06 -6.31
C ALA A 109 1.05 4.90 -5.38
N GLY A 110 1.90 4.34 -4.50
CA GLY A 110 2.15 5.13 -3.29
C GLY A 110 3.30 4.83 -2.34
N LEU A 111 4.48 4.44 -2.81
CA LEU A 111 5.72 4.95 -2.17
C LEU A 111 6.30 6.16 -2.90
N THR A 112 5.64 6.60 -3.98
CA THR A 112 6.20 7.55 -4.94
C THR A 112 5.22 8.68 -5.17
N PRO A 113 5.69 9.92 -5.36
CA PRO A 113 4.81 11.07 -5.62
C PRO A 113 3.95 10.82 -6.87
N ALA A 114 2.74 11.39 -6.87
CA ALA A 114 1.88 11.37 -8.06
C ALA A 114 2.60 12.07 -9.23
N GLY A 115 2.70 11.40 -10.38
CA GLY A 115 3.42 11.89 -11.56
C GLY A 115 4.88 11.47 -11.67
N ALA A 116 5.40 10.67 -10.73
CA ALA A 116 6.78 10.16 -10.79
C ALA A 116 7.00 9.25 -12.02
N SER A 117 8.09 9.51 -12.74
CA SER A 117 8.62 8.66 -13.81
C SER A 117 8.93 7.25 -13.31
N ALA A 118 9.07 6.28 -14.21
CA ALA A 118 9.43 4.91 -13.82
C ALA A 118 10.77 4.84 -13.07
N GLU A 119 11.72 5.71 -13.42
CA GLU A 119 13.04 5.77 -12.81
C GLU A 119 13.01 6.36 -11.39
N GLU A 120 12.31 7.48 -11.19
CA GLU A 120 12.08 8.04 -9.85
C GLU A 120 11.33 7.06 -8.94
N ARG A 121 10.40 6.30 -9.53
CA ARG A 121 9.71 5.23 -8.82
C ARG A 121 10.66 4.13 -8.38
N ALA A 122 11.51 3.66 -9.28
CA ALA A 122 12.53 2.66 -8.96
C ALA A 122 13.52 3.16 -7.90
N ALA A 123 13.94 4.43 -7.96
CA ALA A 123 14.85 5.04 -6.99
C ALA A 123 14.21 5.13 -5.59
N CYS A 124 12.94 5.52 -5.49
CA CYS A 124 12.22 5.54 -4.22
C CYS A 124 12.08 4.12 -3.63
N TRP A 125 11.80 3.13 -4.46
CA TRP A 125 11.77 1.72 -4.04
C TRP A 125 13.15 1.24 -3.57
N ALA A 126 14.21 1.50 -4.35
CA ALA A 126 15.57 1.12 -3.97
C ALA A 126 15.98 1.76 -2.63
N PHE A 127 15.67 3.05 -2.44
CA PHE A 127 15.92 3.75 -1.19
C PHE A 127 15.11 3.18 -0.01
N ALA A 128 13.80 2.99 -0.20
CA ALA A 128 12.90 2.44 0.81
C ALA A 128 13.35 1.06 1.29
N LEU A 129 13.81 0.20 0.37
CA LEU A 129 14.27 -1.15 0.70
C LEU A 129 15.70 -1.16 1.27
N ALA A 130 16.56 -0.22 0.89
CA ALA A 130 17.92 -0.10 1.41
C ALA A 130 18.00 0.53 2.81
N LYS A 131 17.04 1.38 3.20
CA LYS A 131 17.02 2.11 4.48
C LYS A 131 16.23 1.41 5.58
N VAL A 132 15.63 0.24 5.33
CA VAL A 132 15.13 -0.61 6.42
C VAL A 132 16.33 -0.90 7.33
N PRO A 133 16.31 -0.56 8.63
CA PRO A 133 17.51 -0.54 9.50
C PRO A 133 18.29 -1.87 9.64
N SER A 134 17.77 -2.96 9.07
CA SER A 134 18.37 -4.30 9.01
C SER A 134 18.44 -4.89 7.59
N GLY A 135 18.16 -4.10 6.55
CA GLY A 135 17.64 -4.63 5.29
C GLY A 135 16.23 -5.21 5.47
N LEU A 136 15.55 -5.51 4.36
CA LEU A 136 14.30 -6.29 4.45
C LEU A 136 14.60 -7.59 5.21
N ALA A 137 13.90 -7.84 6.31
CA ALA A 137 13.98 -9.11 7.00
C ALA A 137 13.58 -10.23 6.02
N SER A 138 14.11 -11.44 6.19
CA SER A 138 13.80 -12.60 5.31
C SER A 138 12.28 -12.75 5.06
N LYS A 139 11.46 -12.52 6.10
CA LYS A 139 9.99 -12.55 5.99
C LYS A 139 9.40 -11.48 5.07
N GLU A 140 9.97 -10.28 5.05
CA GLU A 140 9.53 -9.17 4.19
C GLU A 140 9.94 -9.40 2.73
N VAL A 141 11.13 -9.95 2.50
CA VAL A 141 11.57 -10.40 1.15
C VAL A 141 10.66 -11.51 0.64
N THR A 142 10.34 -12.50 1.48
CA THR A 142 9.37 -13.55 1.15
C THR A 142 7.99 -12.95 0.84
N ALA A 143 7.54 -11.94 1.61
CA ALA A 143 6.28 -11.24 1.36
C ALA A 143 6.22 -10.66 -0.04
N LEU A 144 7.23 -9.85 -0.36
CA LEU A 144 7.33 -9.13 -1.61
C LEU A 144 7.44 -10.10 -2.78
N THR A 145 8.27 -11.14 -2.64
CA THR A 145 8.46 -12.17 -3.68
C THR A 145 7.16 -12.93 -3.95
N THR A 146 6.41 -13.30 -2.90
CA THR A 146 5.12 -14.00 -3.05
C THR A 146 4.09 -13.13 -3.78
N LEU A 147 4.02 -11.84 -3.43
CA LEU A 147 3.12 -10.89 -4.09
C LEU A 147 3.50 -10.70 -5.57
N LEU A 148 4.79 -10.56 -5.88
CA LEU A 148 5.27 -10.45 -7.26
C LEU A 148 5.01 -11.71 -8.08
N ALA A 149 5.21 -12.90 -7.49
CA ALA A 149 4.91 -14.17 -8.14
C ALA A 149 3.42 -14.28 -8.49
N ARG A 150 2.53 -14.00 -7.52
CA ARG A 150 1.08 -13.98 -7.75
C ARG A 150 0.67 -13.02 -8.87
N LYS A 151 1.28 -11.83 -8.93
CA LYS A 151 1.01 -10.85 -10.00
C LYS A 151 1.50 -11.33 -11.36
N ALA A 152 2.65 -12.00 -11.41
CA ALA A 152 3.19 -12.58 -12.65
C ALA A 152 2.29 -13.72 -13.17
N GLU A 153 1.79 -14.58 -12.28
CA GLU A 153 0.82 -15.63 -12.60
C GLU A 153 -0.48 -15.04 -13.14
N GLY A 154 -1.05 -14.05 -12.46
CA GLY A 154 -2.27 -13.38 -12.90
C GLY A 154 -2.12 -12.71 -14.27
N ARG A 155 -0.97 -12.08 -14.54
CA ARG A 155 -0.66 -11.52 -15.87
C ARG A 155 -0.60 -12.61 -16.94
N THR A 156 0.08 -13.72 -16.65
CA THR A 156 0.21 -14.85 -17.59
C THR A 156 -1.17 -15.45 -17.90
N ALA A 157 -2.01 -15.65 -16.88
CA ALA A 157 -3.37 -16.14 -17.04
C ALA A 157 -4.24 -15.19 -17.88
N LEU A 158 -4.13 -13.87 -17.67
CA LEU A 158 -4.84 -12.87 -18.47
C LEU A 158 -4.40 -12.88 -19.93
N VAL A 159 -3.09 -12.94 -20.19
CA VAL A 159 -2.54 -13.02 -21.56
C VAL A 159 -3.03 -14.29 -22.25
N ALA A 160 -3.03 -15.43 -21.56
CA ALA A 160 -3.56 -16.69 -22.08
C ALA A 160 -5.07 -16.57 -22.40
N PHE A 161 -5.87 -16.03 -21.47
CA PHE A 161 -7.30 -15.79 -21.68
C PHE A 161 -7.58 -14.91 -22.91
N LEU A 162 -6.89 -13.77 -23.04
CA LEU A 162 -7.03 -12.87 -24.18
C LEU A 162 -6.60 -13.53 -25.49
N SER A 163 -5.56 -14.38 -25.45
CA SER A 163 -5.10 -15.13 -26.62
C SER A 163 -6.07 -16.25 -27.02
N SER A 164 -6.81 -16.81 -26.06
CA SER A 164 -7.81 -17.86 -26.25
C SER A 164 -9.23 -17.34 -26.53
N ASN A 165 -9.48 -16.03 -26.41
CA ASN A 165 -10.80 -15.43 -26.63
C ASN A 165 -10.86 -14.63 -27.96
N PRO A 166 -11.19 -15.28 -29.09
CA PRO A 166 -11.26 -14.63 -30.41
C PRO A 166 -12.51 -13.77 -30.64
N ALA A 167 -13.31 -13.45 -29.62
CA ALA A 167 -14.61 -12.74 -29.71
C ALA A 167 -14.56 -11.27 -30.19
N GLY A 168 -13.46 -10.86 -30.82
CA GLY A 168 -13.33 -9.59 -31.55
C GLY A 168 -13.06 -9.75 -33.06
N ARG A 169 -13.03 -10.97 -33.61
CA ARG A 169 -13.01 -11.16 -35.07
C ARG A 169 -14.43 -11.08 -35.62
N GLY A 170 -14.81 -9.85 -35.94
CA GLY A 170 -15.90 -9.39 -36.80
C GLY A 170 -17.01 -10.39 -37.16
N ASN A 171 -18.24 -10.01 -36.82
CA ASN A 171 -19.40 -10.26 -37.68
C ASN A 171 -18.98 -10.06 -39.14
N LYS A 172 -18.67 -11.16 -39.84
CA LYS A 172 -18.76 -11.17 -41.30
C LYS A 172 -20.24 -11.08 -41.59
N ALA A 173 -20.62 -9.97 -42.19
CA ALA A 173 -21.94 -9.69 -42.73
C ALA A 173 -22.50 -10.95 -43.40
N GLU A 174 -23.61 -11.45 -42.85
CA GLU A 174 -24.61 -12.14 -43.64
C GLU A 174 -25.09 -11.12 -44.69
N GLY A 175 -24.56 -11.27 -45.89
CA GLY A 175 -25.00 -10.56 -47.08
C GLY A 175 -25.28 -11.58 -48.17
N GLY A 176 -26.37 -12.33 -48.03
CA GLY A 176 -27.19 -12.66 -49.20
C GLY A 176 -27.86 -11.36 -49.65
N PRO A 177 -27.99 -11.15 -50.97
CA PRO A 177 -29.12 -11.79 -51.62
C PRO A 177 -28.82 -12.35 -53.02
N ASP A 178 -29.73 -13.23 -53.43
CA ASP A 178 -30.01 -13.64 -54.79
C ASP A 178 -30.05 -12.47 -55.78
N SER A 179 -29.58 -12.68 -57.02
CA SER A 179 -30.22 -12.31 -58.31
C SER A 179 -29.20 -12.36 -59.45
N GLU A 180 -29.26 -13.40 -60.29
CA GLU A 180 -29.44 -13.32 -61.76
C GLU A 180 -29.64 -14.72 -62.36
#